data_AF-A0A3D3W9Q0-F1
#
_entry.id   AF-A0A3D3W9Q0-F1
#
_cell.length_a   1.000
_cell.length_b   1.000
_cell.length_c   1.000
_cell.angle_alpha   90.00
_cell.angle_beta   90.00
_cell.angle_gamma   90.00
#
_symmetry.space_group_name_H-M   'P 1'
#
loop_
_entity.id
_entity.type
_entity.pdbx_description
1 polymer ?
#
loop_
_entity_poly.entity_id
_entity_poly.type
_entity_poly.pdbx_seq_one_letter_code
_entity_poly.pdbx_strand_id
1 'polypeptide(L)'
;MSLFSSLWRIWKIRRSEEGLFNTKKYRKRDAVYFDELKTVFQWGNRYRPRSEKFEYAALVYSVSVYGDQVFYLGKTFRGMAGHGLISPNVVIPFIYLFTVEALKERLKYQAKVAAFVHTHPKPPPGFTTRFHSRADRWLLRLPTLRAVYVIPYENDEINREPHV
;
A
#
# COMPACT_ATOMS: atom_id res chain seq x y z
N MET A 1 -23.05 22.21 16.14
CA MET A 1 -22.82 21.67 14.78
C MET A 1 -24.15 21.13 14.27
N SER A 2 -24.67 21.62 13.14
CA SER A 2 -26.03 21.27 12.70
C SER A 2 -26.08 19.90 12.00
N LEU A 3 -27.14 19.14 12.24
CA LEU A 3 -27.42 17.85 11.60
C LEU A 3 -27.33 17.88 10.06
N PHE A 4 -27.56 19.05 9.47
CA PHE A 4 -27.46 19.28 8.03
C PHE A 4 -26.03 19.14 7.50
N SER A 5 -25.00 19.55 8.24
CA SER A 5 -23.62 19.42 7.75
C SER A 5 -23.16 17.95 7.78
N SER A 6 -23.60 17.19 8.78
CA SER A 6 -23.31 15.75 8.89
C SER A 6 -24.04 14.94 7.82
N LEU A 7 -25.32 15.20 7.57
CA LEU A 7 -26.09 14.53 6.53
C LEU A 7 -25.58 14.88 5.12
N TRP A 8 -25.17 16.13 4.89
CA TRP A 8 -24.55 16.53 3.63
C TRP A 8 -23.19 15.86 3.40
N ARG A 9 -22.38 15.70 4.46
CA ARG A 9 -21.12 14.92 4.41
C ARG A 9 -21.39 13.46 4.08
N ILE A 10 -22.34 12.82 4.77
CA ILE A 10 -22.70 11.41 4.54
C ILE A 10 -23.24 11.22 3.12
N TRP A 11 -24.10 12.12 2.65
CA TRP A 11 -24.63 12.08 1.29
C TRP A 11 -23.54 12.32 0.23
N LYS A 12 -22.59 13.23 0.49
CA LYS A 12 -21.43 13.46 -0.39
C LYS A 12 -20.48 12.24 -0.41
N ILE A 13 -20.29 11.56 0.71
CA ILE A 13 -19.51 10.30 0.81
C ILE A 13 -20.21 9.18 0.04
N ARG A 14 -21.53 8.99 0.22
CA ARG A 14 -22.30 7.97 -0.51
C ARG A 14 -22.31 8.23 -2.02
N ARG A 15 -22.45 9.48 -2.42
CA ARG A 15 -22.46 9.89 -3.83
C ARG A 15 -21.05 9.91 -4.44
N SER A 16 -20.00 10.11 -3.63
CA SER A 16 -18.61 9.94 -4.08
C SER A 16 -18.26 8.47 -4.19
N GLU A 17 -18.71 7.59 -3.28
CA GLU A 17 -18.63 6.14 -3.44
C GLU A 17 -19.39 5.68 -4.71
N GLU A 18 -20.60 6.14 -4.97
CA GLU A 18 -21.31 5.75 -6.21
C GLU A 18 -20.74 6.41 -7.48
N GLY A 19 -20.25 7.65 -7.39
CA GLY A 19 -19.70 8.43 -8.51
C GLY A 19 -18.26 8.05 -8.89
N LEU A 20 -17.39 7.75 -7.91
CA LEU A 20 -16.04 7.20 -8.15
C LEU A 20 -16.11 5.86 -8.88
N PHE A 21 -17.10 5.03 -8.55
CA PHE A 21 -17.31 3.71 -9.14
C PHE A 21 -17.99 3.74 -10.52
N ASN A 22 -18.66 4.84 -10.89
CA ASN A 22 -19.35 4.96 -12.18
C ASN A 22 -18.46 5.52 -13.31
N THR A 23 -17.28 6.04 -13.01
CA THR A 23 -16.29 6.21 -14.07
C THR A 23 -15.72 4.83 -14.41
N LYS A 24 -15.96 4.33 -15.64
CA LYS A 24 -15.35 3.09 -16.17
C LYS A 24 -13.83 3.00 -15.90
N LYS A 25 -13.19 4.14 -15.65
CA LYS A 25 -11.78 4.36 -15.37
C LYS A 25 -11.27 3.65 -14.09
N TYR A 26 -12.02 3.64 -12.97
CA TYR A 26 -11.50 3.09 -11.68
C TYR A 26 -12.10 1.74 -11.25
N ARG A 27 -13.06 1.21 -12.03
CA ARG A 27 -13.89 0.04 -11.70
C ARG A 27 -13.15 -1.30 -11.56
N LYS A 28 -11.88 -1.40 -12.01
CA LYS A 28 -11.09 -2.65 -12.00
C LYS A 28 -10.12 -2.79 -10.81
N ARG A 29 -10.14 -1.88 -9.84
CA ARG A 29 -9.15 -1.89 -8.74
C ARG A 29 -9.70 -2.55 -7.49
N ASP A 30 -8.82 -3.26 -6.79
CA ASP A 30 -9.05 -3.63 -5.40
C ASP A 30 -9.37 -2.34 -4.63
N ALA A 31 -10.40 -2.42 -3.78
CA ALA A 31 -11.17 -1.33 -3.19
C ALA A 31 -10.44 0.02 -2.94
N VAL A 32 -11.16 1.11 -3.22
CA VAL A 32 -10.74 2.50 -2.97
C VAL A 32 -11.17 2.90 -1.56
N TYR A 33 -10.27 3.54 -0.81
CA TYR A 33 -10.52 4.01 0.55
C TYR A 33 -10.17 5.48 0.71
N PHE A 34 -10.89 6.18 1.58
CA PHE A 34 -10.52 7.53 2.02
C PHE A 34 -9.42 7.52 3.09
N ASP A 35 -8.93 6.33 3.48
CA ASP A 35 -7.92 6.13 4.52
C ASP A 35 -6.81 5.21 4.00
N GLU A 36 -5.58 5.74 4.01
CA GLU A 36 -4.35 5.03 3.63
C GLU A 36 -4.13 3.78 4.51
N LEU A 37 -4.35 3.89 5.83
CA LEU A 37 -4.09 2.80 6.77
C LEU A 37 -5.10 1.66 6.60
N LYS A 38 -6.39 2.00 6.40
CA LYS A 38 -7.43 0.99 6.11
C LYS A 38 -7.12 0.21 4.84
N THR A 39 -6.59 0.89 3.82
CA THR A 39 -6.13 0.26 2.57
C THR A 39 -5.04 -0.77 2.85
N VAL A 40 -4.01 -0.37 3.59
CA VAL A 40 -2.88 -1.23 3.99
C VAL A 40 -3.34 -2.39 4.86
N PHE A 41 -4.27 -2.17 5.79
CA PHE A 41 -4.80 -3.19 6.69
C PHE A 41 -5.48 -4.33 5.93
N GLN A 42 -6.34 -4.02 4.97
CA GLN A 42 -6.98 -5.06 4.17
C GLN A 42 -5.99 -5.85 3.31
N TRP A 43 -5.00 -5.17 2.75
CA TRP A 43 -3.94 -5.83 2.02
C TRP A 43 -3.12 -6.76 2.92
N GLY A 44 -2.76 -6.27 4.11
CA GLY A 44 -2.03 -7.03 5.13
C GLY A 44 -2.76 -8.32 5.49
N ASN A 45 -4.06 -8.25 5.78
CA ASN A 45 -4.87 -9.44 6.10
C ASN A 45 -4.91 -10.46 4.96
N ARG A 46 -4.84 -10.01 3.70
CA ARG A 46 -4.84 -10.90 2.53
C ARG A 46 -3.49 -11.58 2.30
N TYR A 47 -2.38 -10.86 2.51
CA TYR A 47 -1.04 -11.31 2.10
C TYR A 47 -0.17 -11.80 3.25
N ARG A 48 -0.40 -11.38 4.50
CA ARG A 48 0.32 -11.89 5.69
C ARG A 48 0.27 -13.42 5.79
N PRO A 49 -0.89 -14.11 5.67
CA PRO A 49 -0.92 -15.57 5.76
C PRO A 49 -0.14 -16.27 4.64
N ARG A 50 0.12 -15.56 3.53
CA ARG A 50 0.81 -16.07 2.35
C ARG A 50 2.31 -15.78 2.38
N SER A 51 2.77 -14.94 3.31
CA SER A 51 4.15 -14.46 3.32
C SER A 51 5.13 -15.39 4.02
N GLU A 52 4.73 -16.59 4.47
CA GLU A 52 5.60 -17.48 5.26
C GLU A 52 7.00 -17.65 4.66
N LYS A 53 7.09 -17.83 3.33
CA LYS A 53 8.34 -18.08 2.60
C LYS A 53 8.78 -16.93 1.67
N PHE A 54 7.90 -15.98 1.43
CA PHE A 54 8.10 -14.93 0.43
C PHE A 54 7.59 -13.61 0.96
N GLU A 55 8.22 -12.53 0.54
CA GLU A 55 7.62 -11.22 0.70
C GLU A 55 6.64 -10.92 -0.45
N TYR A 56 5.61 -10.13 -0.17
CA TYR A 56 4.73 -9.53 -1.16
C TYR A 56 4.88 -8.02 -1.06
N ALA A 57 4.74 -7.32 -2.17
CA ALA A 57 4.85 -5.86 -2.21
C ALA A 57 3.80 -5.24 -3.13
N ALA A 58 3.36 -4.06 -2.76
CA ALA A 58 2.49 -3.20 -3.55
C ALA A 58 2.82 -1.72 -3.31
N LEU A 59 2.41 -0.87 -4.24
CA LEU A 59 2.37 0.57 -4.01
C LEU A 59 0.97 0.97 -3.58
N VAL A 60 0.90 1.87 -2.61
CA VAL A 60 -0.31 2.62 -2.29
C VAL A 60 -0.25 3.92 -3.08
N TYR A 61 -1.29 4.19 -3.84
CA TYR A 61 -1.42 5.40 -4.61
C TYR A 61 -2.44 6.34 -3.98
N SER A 62 -2.27 7.63 -4.23
CA SER A 62 -3.27 8.64 -3.93
C SER A 62 -3.67 9.42 -5.19
N VAL A 63 -4.95 9.78 -5.26
CA VAL A 63 -5.51 10.64 -6.31
C VAL A 63 -6.49 11.62 -5.67
N SER A 64 -6.55 12.84 -6.21
CA SER A 64 -7.55 13.83 -5.78
C SER A 64 -8.80 13.69 -6.63
N VAL A 65 -9.95 13.52 -5.98
CA VAL A 65 -11.25 13.35 -6.62
C VAL A 65 -12.23 14.30 -5.96
N TYR A 66 -12.74 15.28 -6.72
CA TYR A 66 -13.64 16.33 -6.22
C TYR A 66 -13.10 17.10 -4.99
N GLY A 67 -11.78 17.25 -4.90
CA GLY A 67 -11.09 17.93 -3.80
C GLY A 67 -10.74 17.02 -2.61
N ASP A 68 -11.25 15.79 -2.57
CA ASP A 68 -10.94 14.81 -1.53
C ASP A 68 -9.80 13.88 -2.00
N GLN A 69 -8.87 13.54 -1.09
CA GLN A 69 -7.81 12.58 -1.38
C GLN A 69 -8.31 11.15 -1.13
N VAL A 70 -8.17 10.28 -2.13
CA VAL A 70 -8.49 8.85 -2.01
C VAL A 70 -7.24 8.01 -2.22
N PHE A 71 -7.22 6.84 -1.59
CA PHE A 71 -6.14 5.88 -1.59
C PHE A 71 -6.59 4.55 -2.17
N TYR A 72 -5.70 3.87 -2.89
CA TYR A 72 -5.94 2.52 -3.38
C TYR A 72 -4.62 1.76 -3.57
N LEU A 73 -4.70 0.44 -3.68
CA LEU A 73 -3.52 -0.39 -3.96
C LEU A 73 -3.31 -0.61 -5.44
N GLY A 74 -2.05 -0.54 -5.84
CA GLY A 74 -1.60 -1.03 -7.13
C GLY A 74 -1.58 -2.55 -7.21
N LYS A 75 -1.02 -3.02 -8.32
CA LYS A 75 -0.76 -4.44 -8.50
C LYS A 75 0.18 -4.95 -7.40
N THR A 76 -0.17 -6.09 -6.81
CA THR A 76 0.69 -6.78 -5.84
C THR A 76 1.62 -7.75 -6.57
N PHE A 77 2.89 -7.74 -6.18
CA PHE A 77 3.91 -8.64 -6.71
C PHE A 77 4.48 -9.50 -5.59
N ARG A 78 4.80 -10.74 -5.94
CA ARG A 78 5.57 -11.64 -5.08
C ARG A 78 7.06 -11.35 -5.25
N GLY A 79 7.77 -11.22 -4.14
CA GLY A 79 9.22 -11.15 -4.07
C GLY A 79 9.90 -12.48 -4.34
N MET A 80 11.21 -12.48 -4.11
CA MET A 80 12.01 -13.69 -4.23
C MET A 80 11.96 -14.48 -2.92
N ALA A 81 11.95 -15.81 -3.04
CA ALA A 81 12.26 -16.67 -1.90
C ALA A 81 13.73 -16.46 -1.51
N GLY A 82 14.03 -16.71 -0.25
CA GLY A 82 15.41 -16.85 0.18
C GLY A 82 16.05 -18.08 -0.46
N HIS A 83 17.33 -17.97 -0.80
CA HIS A 83 18.13 -19.09 -1.33
C HIS A 83 19.54 -19.02 -0.75
N GLY A 84 19.92 -20.03 0.03
CA GLY A 84 21.21 -20.05 0.73
C GLY A 84 21.37 -18.84 1.64
N LEU A 85 22.36 -17.98 1.32
CA LEU A 85 22.68 -16.76 2.07
C LEU A 85 21.77 -15.57 1.72
N ILE A 86 20.93 -15.68 0.69
CA ILE A 86 20.05 -14.60 0.24
C ILE A 86 18.75 -14.68 1.04
N SER A 87 18.42 -13.63 1.77
CA SER A 87 17.13 -13.50 2.47
C SER A 87 15.99 -13.18 1.48
N PRO A 88 14.75 -13.63 1.76
CA PRO A 88 13.58 -13.19 0.98
C PRO A 88 13.52 -11.66 0.92
N ASN A 89 13.15 -11.11 -0.24
CA ASN A 89 13.07 -9.66 -0.42
C ASN A 89 12.17 -9.27 -1.60
N VAL A 90 11.77 -8.00 -1.63
CA VAL A 90 10.94 -7.39 -2.68
C VAL A 90 11.69 -6.36 -3.52
N VAL A 91 13.02 -6.38 -3.56
CA VAL A 91 13.81 -5.34 -4.26
C VAL A 91 13.47 -5.27 -5.76
N ILE A 92 13.46 -6.41 -6.46
CA ILE A 92 13.11 -6.45 -7.89
C ILE A 92 11.66 -6.00 -8.13
N PRO A 93 10.64 -6.56 -7.42
CA PRO A 93 9.28 -6.02 -7.48
C PRO A 93 9.19 -4.52 -7.21
N PHE A 94 9.93 -4.03 -6.22
CA PHE A 94 9.94 -2.61 -5.85
C PHE A 94 10.40 -1.76 -7.03
N ILE A 95 11.53 -2.09 -7.66
CA ILE A 95 12.06 -1.35 -8.82
C ILE A 95 11.02 -1.31 -9.94
N TYR A 96 10.42 -2.44 -10.29
CA TYR A 96 9.37 -2.49 -11.31
C TYR A 96 8.16 -1.62 -10.95
N LEU A 97 7.66 -1.77 -9.72
CA LEU A 97 6.51 -1.03 -9.23
C LEU A 97 6.77 0.48 -9.25
N PHE A 98 7.92 0.92 -8.76
CA PHE A 98 8.25 2.33 -8.61
C PHE A 98 8.62 3.02 -9.93
N THR A 99 9.15 2.28 -10.90
CA THR A 99 9.55 2.86 -12.20
C THR A 99 8.46 2.70 -13.26
N VAL A 100 8.02 1.47 -13.51
CA VAL A 100 7.10 1.17 -14.61
C VAL A 100 5.66 1.39 -14.18
N GLU A 101 5.26 0.81 -13.05
CA GLU A 101 3.84 0.87 -12.67
C GLU A 101 3.45 2.26 -12.16
N ALA A 102 4.26 2.89 -11.32
CA ALA A 102 4.02 4.25 -10.89
C ALA A 102 3.91 5.24 -12.05
N LEU A 103 4.72 5.07 -13.11
CA LEU A 103 4.62 5.90 -14.30
C LEU A 103 3.31 5.66 -15.05
N LYS A 104 2.90 4.39 -15.25
CA LYS A 104 1.61 4.05 -15.87
C LYS A 104 0.44 4.65 -15.08
N GLU A 105 0.49 4.54 -13.76
CA GLU A 105 -0.52 5.08 -12.86
C GLU A 105 -0.61 6.60 -12.90
N ARG A 106 0.54 7.27 -12.91
CA ARG A 106 0.64 8.72 -13.08
C ARG A 106 0.08 9.18 -14.41
N LEU A 107 0.43 8.52 -15.52
CA LEU A 107 -0.04 8.92 -16.85
C LEU A 107 -1.53 8.66 -17.05
N LYS A 108 -2.04 7.52 -16.57
CA LYS A 108 -3.43 7.14 -16.80
C LYS A 108 -4.41 7.82 -15.84
N TYR A 109 -4.01 8.05 -14.59
CA TYR A 109 -4.92 8.50 -13.53
C TYR A 109 -4.44 9.74 -12.76
N GLN A 110 -3.30 10.32 -13.14
CA GLN A 110 -2.67 11.41 -12.37
C GLN A 110 -2.43 11.02 -10.90
N ALA A 111 -2.28 9.72 -10.65
CA ALA A 111 -2.05 9.20 -9.32
C ALA A 111 -0.61 9.47 -8.90
N LYS A 112 -0.42 9.70 -7.60
CA LYS A 112 0.89 9.84 -6.96
C LYS A 112 1.14 8.64 -6.08
N VAL A 113 2.38 8.17 -6.03
CA VAL A 113 2.78 7.17 -5.03
C VAL A 113 2.63 7.83 -3.65
N ALA A 114 1.90 7.19 -2.76
CA ALA A 114 1.67 7.65 -1.40
C ALA A 114 2.57 6.88 -0.43
N ALA A 115 2.62 5.56 -0.58
CA ALA A 115 3.40 4.69 0.27
C ALA A 115 3.82 3.41 -0.46
N PHE A 116 4.79 2.70 0.10
CA PHE A 116 5.16 1.36 -0.28
C PHE A 116 4.75 0.42 0.86
N VAL A 117 4.14 -0.72 0.53
CA VAL A 117 3.76 -1.72 1.51
C VAL A 117 4.36 -3.06 1.11
N HIS A 118 4.94 -3.76 2.07
CA HIS A 118 5.38 -5.13 1.89
C HIS A 118 5.21 -5.98 3.15
N THR A 119 5.13 -7.30 2.96
CA THR A 119 5.14 -8.26 4.06
C THR A 119 6.56 -8.69 4.38
N HIS A 120 6.87 -8.96 5.64
CA HIS A 120 8.04 -9.76 6.00
C HIS A 120 7.70 -11.24 6.14
N PRO A 121 8.64 -12.15 5.87
CA PRO A 121 8.40 -13.58 5.95
C PRO A 121 8.37 -14.07 7.39
N LYS A 122 8.11 -15.36 7.59
CA LYS A 122 8.23 -15.98 8.90
C LYS A 122 9.71 -15.97 9.33
N PRO A 123 10.05 -15.44 10.50
CA PRO A 123 11.42 -15.44 10.97
C PRO A 123 11.85 -16.88 11.36
N PRO A 124 13.15 -17.20 11.28
CA PRO A 124 13.70 -18.39 11.91
C PRO A 124 13.49 -18.39 13.43
N PRO A 125 13.53 -19.55 14.11
CA PRO A 125 13.39 -19.63 15.56
C PRO A 125 14.41 -18.74 16.29
N GLY A 126 13.92 -17.92 17.24
CA GLY A 126 14.75 -17.00 18.02
C GLY A 126 15.03 -15.65 17.35
N PHE A 127 14.52 -15.42 16.13
CA PHE A 127 14.65 -14.15 15.41
C PHE A 127 13.29 -13.47 15.25
N THR A 128 13.31 -12.17 14.92
CA THR A 128 12.13 -11.38 14.58
C THR A 128 12.37 -10.61 13.29
N THR A 129 11.30 -10.42 12.52
CA THR A 129 11.25 -9.58 11.33
C THR A 129 10.13 -8.55 11.46
N ARG A 130 9.83 -8.08 12.69
CA ARG A 130 8.80 -7.06 12.94
C ARG A 130 9.12 -5.71 12.35
N PHE A 131 10.39 -5.31 12.41
CA PHE A 131 10.80 -3.94 12.18
C PHE A 131 11.32 -3.71 10.76
N HIS A 132 11.25 -2.45 10.31
CA HIS A 132 11.87 -1.98 9.08
C HIS A 132 13.37 -2.23 9.09
N SER A 133 13.85 -2.81 8.00
CA SER A 133 15.27 -2.96 7.71
C SER A 133 15.91 -1.62 7.31
N ARG A 134 17.24 -1.60 7.23
CA ARG A 134 17.97 -0.45 6.66
C ARG A 134 17.57 -0.17 5.21
N ALA A 135 17.24 -1.21 4.44
CA ALA A 135 16.80 -1.07 3.06
C ALA A 135 15.44 -0.37 3.00
N ASP A 136 14.50 -0.74 3.87
CA ASP A 136 13.16 -0.13 3.92
C ASP A 136 13.25 1.36 4.24
N ARG A 137 14.09 1.73 5.22
CA ARG A 137 14.35 3.13 5.54
C ARG A 137 15.06 3.88 4.42
N TRP A 138 15.91 3.20 3.65
CA TRP A 138 16.57 3.81 2.49
C TRP A 138 15.55 4.15 1.39
N LEU A 139 14.48 3.35 1.21
CA LEU A 139 13.42 3.65 0.24
C LEU A 139 12.76 5.01 0.50
N LEU A 140 12.71 5.45 1.75
CA LEU A 140 12.17 6.77 2.11
C LEU A 140 13.02 7.92 1.56
N ARG A 141 14.22 7.69 1.03
CA ARG A 141 14.97 8.74 0.32
C ARG A 141 14.47 9.00 -1.09
N LEU A 142 13.57 8.16 -1.59
CA LEU A 142 13.05 8.28 -2.94
C LEU A 142 11.99 9.38 -3.00
N PRO A 143 12.07 10.27 -4.01
CA PRO A 143 11.13 11.37 -4.14
C PRO A 143 9.72 10.81 -4.27
N THR A 144 8.75 11.47 -3.63
CA THR A 144 7.32 11.12 -3.60
C THR A 144 6.89 9.97 -2.69
N LEU A 145 7.81 9.17 -2.14
CA LEU A 145 7.45 8.10 -1.20
C LEU A 145 7.30 8.68 0.21
N ARG A 146 6.08 8.72 0.76
CA ARG A 146 5.84 9.36 2.07
C ARG A 146 5.91 8.39 3.26
N ALA A 147 5.78 7.10 3.00
CA ALA A 147 5.82 6.08 4.03
C ALA A 147 6.19 4.71 3.47
N VAL A 148 6.77 3.88 4.32
CA VAL A 148 6.95 2.44 4.10
C VAL A 148 6.19 1.68 5.19
N TYR A 149 5.35 0.75 4.77
CA TYR A 149 4.59 -0.13 5.64
C TYR A 149 5.17 -1.54 5.60
N VAL A 150 5.52 -2.07 6.76
CA VAL A 150 5.97 -3.45 6.97
C VAL A 150 4.84 -4.23 7.65
N ILE A 151 4.46 -5.35 7.04
CA ILE A 151 3.46 -6.28 7.58
C ILE A 151 4.18 -7.58 7.97
N PRO A 152 4.58 -7.76 9.23
CA PRO A 152 5.25 -8.98 9.65
C PRO A 152 4.32 -10.19 9.60
N TYR A 153 4.88 -11.36 9.29
CA TYR A 153 4.17 -12.64 9.36
C TYR A 153 3.79 -13.02 10.80
N GLU A 154 4.68 -12.74 11.75
CA GLU A 154 4.65 -13.29 13.12
C GLU A 154 3.56 -12.70 14.03
N ASN A 155 2.86 -11.64 13.62
CA ASN A 155 1.79 -11.00 14.40
C ASN A 155 0.84 -10.17 13.53
N ASP A 156 -0.12 -9.50 14.15
CA ASP A 156 -1.13 -8.66 13.47
C ASP A 156 -0.75 -7.18 13.31
N GLU A 157 0.51 -6.81 13.58
CA GLU A 157 0.98 -5.43 13.49
C GLU A 157 1.05 -4.93 12.04
N ILE A 158 1.00 -3.61 11.92
CA ILE A 158 1.24 -2.85 10.70
C ILE A 158 2.20 -1.73 11.07
N ASN A 159 3.48 -1.92 10.73
CA ASN A 159 4.53 -1.00 11.14
C ASN A 159 4.72 0.05 10.04
N ARG A 160 4.51 1.32 10.39
CA ARG A 160 4.65 2.45 9.47
C ARG A 160 5.90 3.25 9.80
N GLU A 161 6.76 3.42 8.81
CA GLU A 161 7.91 4.34 8.88
C GLU A 161 7.60 5.54 7.96
N PRO A 162 7.44 6.77 8.50
CA PRO A 162 7.22 7.97 7.70
C PRO A 162 8.50 8.49 7.07
N HIS A 163 8.38 9.17 5.93
CA HIS A 163 9.41 10.08 5.44
C HIS A 163 9.50 11.26 6.41
N VAL A 164 10.71 11.53 6.92
CA VAL A 164 11.03 12.66 7.81
C VAL A 164 11.24 13.93 6.99
#